data_AF-G5IMY4-F1
#
_entry.id   AF-G5IMY4-F1
#
_cell.length_a   1.000
_cell.length_b   1.000
_cell.length_c   1.000
_cell.angle_alpha   90.00
_cell.angle_beta   90.00
_cell.angle_gamma   90.00
#
_symmetry.space_group_name_H-M   'P 1'
#
loop_
_entity.id
_entity.type
_entity.pdbx_description
1 polymer ?
#
loop_
_entity_poly.entity_id
_entity_poly.type
_entity_poly.pdbx_seq_one_letter_code
_entity_poly.pdbx_strand_id
1 'polypeptide(L)'
;MKQLRTFSKWIVCITLMFLLISCSSNTSNDQEINDINYSISFKNTSELYGLPWNADDFAFNIIRVKDMINLDFQNMVNDNIEMAMTSWVGGRVEHADRVNLSITCHSSRYLSFINSYIYESQRVDVINDFITMDMQTGQRVFLNDLIEINEEFARYLQVNQYKIKEPPEPMWQTPPDLFLFSTSELLEELYKCSYTEEQWIEDGYCSLDDSIGSLIFKNSFFVREGQLVITIEKGGEKYITLDIADIDRFLKVEPW
;
A
#
# COMPACT_ATOMS: atom_id res chain seq x y z
N MET A 1 38.98 -49.68 -28.33
CA MET A 1 39.11 -49.85 -26.86
C MET A 1 39.34 -48.50 -26.21
N LYS A 2 38.34 -47.96 -25.49
CA LYS A 2 38.41 -46.89 -24.48
C LYS A 2 36.98 -46.77 -23.89
N GLN A 3 36.65 -47.68 -22.98
CA GLN A 3 36.46 -47.44 -21.54
C GLN A 3 35.39 -46.39 -21.21
N LEU A 4 34.25 -46.92 -20.74
CA LEU A 4 33.28 -46.23 -19.90
C LEU A 4 33.94 -45.63 -18.65
N ARG A 5 33.49 -44.43 -18.26
CA ARG A 5 33.30 -44.06 -16.86
C ARG A 5 32.00 -43.28 -16.71
N THR A 6 30.95 -44.01 -16.35
CA THR A 6 29.82 -43.54 -15.54
C THR A 6 30.29 -43.29 -14.10
N PHE A 7 29.90 -42.18 -13.49
CA PHE A 7 29.50 -42.00 -12.07
C PHE A 7 29.11 -40.51 -11.92
N SER A 8 27.80 -40.22 -11.84
CA SER A 8 27.05 -39.98 -10.59
C SER A 8 27.32 -38.62 -9.97
N LYS A 9 26.33 -37.73 -10.03
CA LYS A 9 26.03 -36.71 -9.00
C LYS A 9 24.58 -36.24 -9.16
N TRP A 10 23.71 -36.84 -8.36
CA TRP A 10 22.58 -36.24 -7.64
C TRP A 10 22.12 -34.84 -8.08
N ILE A 11 20.92 -34.73 -8.65
CA ILE A 11 19.94 -33.70 -8.26
C ILE A 11 18.57 -34.37 -8.18
N VAL A 12 17.99 -34.28 -7.00
CA VAL A 12 16.70 -34.80 -6.57
C VAL A 12 15.57 -33.97 -7.18
N CYS A 13 14.52 -34.65 -7.65
CA CYS A 13 13.24 -34.06 -8.00
C CYS A 13 12.54 -33.48 -6.77
N ILE A 14 12.04 -32.24 -6.84
CA ILE A 14 10.87 -31.83 -6.04
C ILE A 14 9.92 -31.07 -6.96
N THR A 15 8.85 -31.75 -7.36
CA THR A 15 7.64 -31.19 -7.95
C THR A 15 6.54 -31.17 -6.88
N LEU A 16 5.81 -30.05 -6.81
CA LEU A 16 4.46 -29.85 -6.24
C LEU A 16 4.20 -30.06 -4.73
N MET A 17 3.63 -29.02 -4.11
CA MET A 17 2.51 -29.09 -3.15
C MET A 17 1.82 -27.71 -3.15
N PHE A 18 0.73 -27.51 -3.90
CA PHE A 18 -0.67 -27.70 -3.47
C PHE A 18 -0.98 -27.27 -2.02
N LEU A 19 -1.76 -26.18 -1.95
CA LEU A 19 -2.74 -25.84 -0.92
C LEU A 19 -3.20 -27.05 -0.09
N LEU A 20 -2.90 -27.04 1.20
CA LEU A 20 -3.68 -27.71 2.23
C LEU A 20 -3.71 -26.84 3.49
N ILE A 21 -4.83 -26.15 3.66
CA ILE A 21 -5.35 -25.71 4.95
C ILE A 21 -5.82 -26.98 5.68
N SER A 22 -5.25 -27.29 6.83
CA SER A 22 -5.96 -28.10 7.84
C SER A 22 -5.47 -27.80 9.26
N CYS A 23 -6.37 -27.17 10.01
CA CYS A 23 -6.69 -27.30 11.43
C CYS A 23 -5.67 -27.96 12.39
N SER A 24 -5.26 -27.18 13.39
CA SER A 24 -5.00 -27.67 14.75
C SER A 24 -5.83 -26.83 15.71
N SER A 25 -6.75 -27.48 16.41
CA SER A 25 -7.76 -26.88 17.28
C SER A 25 -7.28 -26.63 18.72
N ASN A 26 -7.91 -25.63 19.33
CA ASN A 26 -8.12 -25.35 20.76
C ASN A 26 -7.10 -24.46 21.48
N THR A 27 -7.40 -23.15 21.48
CA THR A 27 -7.84 -22.47 22.71
C THR A 27 -8.80 -21.35 22.33
N SER A 28 -9.95 -21.35 22.99
CA SER A 28 -11.01 -20.35 22.94
C SER A 28 -10.49 -18.93 23.17
N ASN A 29 -10.88 -18.00 22.30
CA ASN A 29 -11.51 -16.72 22.67
C ASN A 29 -11.98 -16.02 21.37
N ASP A 30 -13.29 -15.76 21.32
CA ASP A 30 -14.00 -14.76 20.51
C ASP A 30 -13.50 -14.53 19.07
N GLN A 31 -13.97 -15.38 18.16
CA GLN A 31 -14.08 -15.00 16.75
C GLN A 31 -15.19 -13.94 16.63
N GLU A 32 -14.81 -12.67 16.57
CA GLU A 32 -15.54 -11.76 15.69
C GLU A 32 -15.56 -12.43 14.31
N ILE A 33 -16.75 -12.83 13.87
CA ILE A 33 -16.97 -13.16 12.48
C ILE A 33 -16.70 -11.84 11.75
N ASN A 34 -15.51 -11.71 11.17
CA ASN A 34 -15.22 -10.66 10.22
C ASN A 34 -16.20 -10.84 9.06
N ASP A 35 -17.35 -10.15 9.14
CA ASP A 35 -18.41 -10.11 8.12
C ASP A 35 -17.92 -9.31 6.90
N ILE A 36 -16.84 -9.78 6.29
CA ILE A 36 -16.37 -9.29 5.01
C ILE A 36 -17.39 -9.77 3.98
N ASN A 37 -18.19 -8.85 3.48
CA ASN A 37 -19.29 -9.11 2.57
C ASN A 37 -18.89 -9.02 1.09
N TYR A 38 -17.59 -9.13 0.79
CA TYR A 38 -17.06 -9.06 -0.55
C TYR A 38 -15.83 -9.96 -0.71
N SER A 39 -15.49 -10.25 -1.95
CA SER A 39 -14.26 -10.94 -2.33
C SER A 39 -13.45 -10.09 -3.29
N ILE A 40 -12.16 -10.39 -3.37
CA ILE A 40 -11.25 -9.70 -4.29
C ILE A 40 -11.17 -10.48 -5.61
N SER A 41 -11.15 -9.72 -6.70
CA SER A 41 -10.87 -10.15 -8.05
C SER A 41 -9.94 -9.14 -8.72
N PHE A 42 -9.53 -9.42 -9.94
CA PHE A 42 -8.57 -8.59 -10.66
C PHE A 42 -9.08 -8.34 -12.07
N LYS A 43 -8.81 -7.14 -12.58
CA LYS A 43 -9.07 -6.74 -13.96
C LYS A 43 -7.79 -6.17 -14.53
N ASN A 44 -7.42 -6.56 -15.76
CA ASN A 44 -6.24 -6.02 -16.38
C ASN A 44 -6.53 -4.62 -16.95
N THR A 45 -5.60 -3.67 -16.81
CA THR A 45 -5.78 -2.31 -17.33
C THR A 45 -5.88 -2.27 -18.86
N SER A 46 -5.38 -3.29 -19.58
CA SER A 46 -5.57 -3.40 -21.04
C SER A 46 -7.03 -3.54 -21.46
N GLU A 47 -7.92 -3.91 -20.54
CA GLU A 47 -9.37 -4.02 -20.76
C GLU A 47 -10.12 -2.71 -20.48
N LEU A 48 -9.42 -1.64 -20.10
CA LEU A 48 -10.01 -0.34 -19.79
C LEU A 48 -9.97 0.59 -21.01
N TYR A 49 -10.96 1.47 -21.11
CA TYR A 49 -11.05 2.47 -22.16
C TYR A 49 -10.71 3.86 -21.61
N GLY A 50 -10.08 4.70 -22.42
CA GLY A 50 -9.83 6.11 -22.07
C GLY A 50 -8.65 6.33 -21.11
N LEU A 51 -7.82 5.30 -20.88
CA LEU A 51 -6.56 5.48 -20.15
C LEU A 51 -5.63 6.42 -20.94
N PRO A 52 -4.84 7.27 -20.25
CA PRO A 52 -3.88 8.16 -20.90
C PRO A 52 -2.68 7.45 -21.53
N TRP A 53 -2.63 6.11 -21.51
CA TRP A 53 -1.54 5.30 -22.07
C TRP A 53 -2.02 4.16 -22.93
N ASN A 54 -1.13 3.67 -23.80
CA ASN A 54 -1.39 2.49 -24.63
C ASN A 54 -1.24 1.21 -23.80
N ALA A 55 -2.27 0.37 -23.83
CA ALA A 55 -2.29 -0.94 -23.21
C ALA A 55 -1.19 -1.89 -23.72
N ASP A 56 -0.80 -1.77 -24.99
CA ASP A 56 0.27 -2.61 -25.58
C ASP A 56 1.65 -2.28 -25.01
N ASP A 57 1.84 -1.06 -24.50
CA ASP A 57 3.12 -0.61 -23.96
C ASP A 57 3.22 -0.84 -22.45
N PHE A 58 2.10 -0.76 -21.74
CA PHE A 58 2.05 -0.89 -20.29
C PHE A 58 0.67 -1.32 -19.82
N ALA A 59 0.61 -2.47 -19.15
CA ALA A 59 -0.60 -2.96 -18.52
C ALA A 59 -0.29 -3.73 -17.24
N PHE A 60 -1.18 -3.62 -16.26
CA PHE A 60 -1.07 -4.30 -14.98
C PHE A 60 -2.46 -4.68 -14.47
N ASN A 61 -2.52 -5.46 -13.40
CA ASN A 61 -3.79 -5.86 -12.79
C ASN A 61 -4.20 -4.86 -11.72
N ILE A 62 -5.43 -4.36 -11.81
CA ILE A 62 -6.07 -3.58 -10.76
C ILE A 62 -7.01 -4.44 -9.92
N ILE A 63 -7.23 -4.03 -8.67
CA ILE A 63 -8.15 -4.70 -7.76
C ILE A 63 -9.60 -4.43 -8.19
N ARG A 64 -10.44 -5.44 -8.01
CA ARG A 64 -11.89 -5.33 -8.11
C ARG A 64 -12.54 -6.03 -6.93
N VAL A 65 -13.57 -5.43 -6.36
CA VAL A 65 -14.46 -6.08 -5.39
C VAL A 65 -15.60 -6.80 -6.12
N LYS A 66 -15.98 -7.97 -5.60
CA LYS A 66 -17.07 -8.79 -6.13
C LYS A 66 -17.85 -9.44 -5.00
N ASP A 67 -18.94 -10.12 -5.36
CA ASP A 67 -19.79 -10.90 -4.46
C ASP A 67 -20.49 -10.06 -3.36
N MET A 68 -20.62 -8.75 -3.56
CA MET A 68 -21.41 -7.88 -2.69
C MET A 68 -22.90 -8.03 -2.98
N ILE A 69 -23.72 -7.97 -1.92
CA ILE A 69 -25.19 -8.02 -2.03
C ILE A 69 -25.71 -6.82 -2.83
N ASN A 70 -25.15 -5.63 -2.60
CA ASN A 70 -25.52 -4.41 -3.31
C ASN A 70 -24.61 -4.20 -4.53
N LEU A 71 -25.09 -4.59 -5.71
CA LEU A 71 -24.35 -4.49 -6.97
C LEU A 71 -24.06 -3.04 -7.39
N ASP A 72 -24.96 -2.10 -7.11
CA ASP A 72 -24.73 -0.68 -7.46
C ASP A 72 -23.59 -0.10 -6.63
N PHE A 73 -23.58 -0.40 -5.31
CA PHE A 73 -22.48 -0.05 -4.43
C PHE A 73 -21.18 -0.73 -4.86
N GLN A 74 -21.23 -2.01 -5.21
CA GLN A 74 -20.06 -2.74 -5.72
C GLN A 74 -19.46 -2.07 -6.96
N ASN A 75 -20.30 -1.65 -7.90
CA ASN A 75 -19.85 -0.97 -9.12
C ASN A 75 -19.25 0.40 -8.79
N MET A 76 -19.87 1.19 -7.92
CA MET A 76 -19.33 2.47 -7.47
C MET A 76 -17.96 2.32 -6.79
N VAL A 77 -17.81 1.38 -5.84
CA VAL A 77 -16.52 1.10 -5.18
C VAL A 77 -15.45 0.75 -6.20
N ASN A 78 -15.82 -0.10 -7.14
CA ASN A 78 -14.96 -0.56 -8.21
C ASN A 78 -14.53 0.56 -9.18
N ASP A 79 -15.43 1.49 -9.50
CA ASP A 79 -15.13 2.65 -10.33
C ASP A 79 -14.17 3.60 -9.59
N ASN A 80 -14.36 3.77 -8.27
CA ASN A 80 -13.45 4.56 -7.43
C ASN A 80 -12.08 3.90 -7.26
N ILE A 81 -12.00 2.56 -7.15
CA ILE A 81 -10.72 1.83 -7.15
C ILE A 81 -10.01 2.00 -8.50
N GLU A 82 -10.74 1.85 -9.60
CA GLU A 82 -10.19 2.05 -10.95
C GLU A 82 -9.63 3.46 -11.10
N MET A 83 -10.38 4.47 -10.69
CA MET A 83 -9.93 5.86 -10.67
C MET A 83 -8.67 6.01 -9.79
N ALA A 84 -8.70 5.56 -8.54
CA ALA A 84 -7.56 5.68 -7.62
C ALA A 84 -6.28 5.01 -8.13
N MET A 85 -6.40 3.90 -8.87
CA MET A 85 -5.25 3.16 -9.43
C MET A 85 -4.80 3.67 -10.81
N THR A 86 -5.48 4.64 -11.42
CA THR A 86 -5.19 5.07 -12.82
C THR A 86 -5.15 6.59 -13.02
N SER A 87 -5.61 7.40 -12.06
CA SER A 87 -5.73 8.85 -12.18
C SER A 87 -4.48 9.60 -11.71
N TRP A 88 -3.33 9.43 -12.38
CA TRP A 88 -2.10 10.13 -12.00
C TRP A 88 -2.02 11.54 -12.62
N VAL A 89 -1.81 12.57 -11.80
CA VAL A 89 -1.92 13.98 -12.23
C VAL A 89 -0.82 14.41 -13.22
N GLY A 90 0.38 13.82 -13.15
CA GLY A 90 1.50 14.12 -14.06
C GLY A 90 1.48 13.37 -15.39
N GLY A 91 0.44 12.57 -15.66
CA GLY A 91 0.36 11.74 -16.86
C GLY A 91 0.90 10.31 -16.69
N ARG A 92 1.12 9.66 -17.82
CA ARG A 92 1.40 8.22 -17.97
C ARG A 92 2.59 7.74 -17.12
N VAL A 93 2.41 6.61 -16.44
CA VAL A 93 3.51 5.77 -15.96
C VAL A 93 4.22 5.16 -17.16
N GLU A 94 5.33 5.76 -17.58
CA GLU A 94 6.14 5.21 -18.67
C GLU A 94 7.22 4.29 -18.12
N HIS A 95 7.43 3.15 -18.79
CA HIS A 95 8.61 2.29 -18.63
C HIS A 95 8.82 1.61 -17.27
N ALA A 96 7.77 1.38 -16.48
CA ALA A 96 7.88 0.41 -15.38
C ALA A 96 7.98 -1.02 -15.96
N ASP A 97 8.97 -1.79 -15.53
CA ASP A 97 9.20 -3.17 -16.00
C ASP A 97 8.11 -4.12 -15.51
N ARG A 98 7.60 -3.88 -14.30
CA ARG A 98 6.41 -4.57 -13.75
C ARG A 98 5.77 -3.76 -12.63
N VAL A 99 4.53 -4.13 -12.32
CA VAL A 99 3.81 -3.66 -11.13
C VAL A 99 3.54 -4.85 -10.22
N ASN A 100 4.01 -4.78 -8.98
CA ASN A 100 3.71 -5.75 -7.95
C ASN A 100 2.58 -5.21 -7.06
N LEU A 101 1.44 -5.88 -7.07
CA LEU A 101 0.30 -5.55 -6.22
C LEU A 101 0.38 -6.33 -4.89
N SER A 102 0.22 -5.64 -3.77
CA SER A 102 0.13 -6.23 -2.43
C SER A 102 -1.09 -5.72 -1.67
N ILE A 103 -1.90 -6.61 -1.11
CA ILE A 103 -3.05 -6.23 -0.28
C ILE A 103 -2.58 -6.20 1.18
N THR A 104 -2.70 -5.04 1.82
CA THR A 104 -2.27 -4.80 3.21
C THR A 104 -3.41 -4.90 4.21
N CYS A 105 -4.64 -4.63 3.78
CA CYS A 105 -5.85 -4.81 4.59
C CYS A 105 -7.00 -5.31 3.71
N HIS A 106 -7.72 -6.31 4.19
CA HIS A 106 -8.96 -6.82 3.62
C HIS A 106 -9.95 -7.04 4.76
N SER A 107 -10.80 -6.06 5.02
CA SER A 107 -11.75 -6.08 6.13
C SER A 107 -13.10 -5.50 5.70
N SER A 108 -14.11 -5.60 6.56
CA SER A 108 -15.42 -4.98 6.34
C SER A 108 -15.36 -3.45 6.34
N ARG A 109 -14.33 -2.86 6.96
CA ARG A 109 -14.16 -1.41 7.08
C ARG A 109 -13.22 -0.83 6.03
N TYR A 110 -12.06 -1.43 5.82
CA TYR A 110 -11.05 -0.93 4.90
C TYR A 110 -10.55 -2.00 3.94
N LEU A 111 -10.31 -1.58 2.70
CA LEU A 111 -9.51 -2.29 1.69
C LEU A 111 -8.28 -1.44 1.41
N SER A 112 -7.10 -1.95 1.75
CA SER A 112 -5.84 -1.23 1.58
C SER A 112 -4.84 -2.07 0.81
N PHE A 113 -4.12 -1.44 -0.11
CA PHE A 113 -3.22 -2.11 -1.02
C PHE A 113 -2.15 -1.17 -1.57
N ILE A 114 -1.09 -1.78 -2.09
CA ILE A 114 0.11 -1.12 -2.60
C ILE A 114 0.34 -1.56 -4.03
N ASN A 115 0.50 -0.61 -4.95
CA ASN A 115 1.07 -0.84 -6.27
C ASN A 115 2.55 -0.46 -6.23
N SER A 116 3.43 -1.45 -6.24
CA SER A 116 4.87 -1.23 -6.36
C SER A 116 5.28 -1.27 -7.83
N TYR A 117 5.52 -0.10 -8.42
CA TYR A 117 6.09 0.07 -9.75
C TYR A 117 7.60 -0.17 -9.67
N ILE A 118 8.08 -1.14 -10.44
CA ILE A 118 9.48 -1.58 -10.40
C ILE A 118 10.16 -1.16 -11.70
N TYR A 119 11.29 -0.49 -11.55
CA TYR A 119 12.17 -0.04 -12.63
C TYR A 119 13.51 -0.77 -12.49
N GLU A 120 13.70 -1.81 -13.30
CA GLU A 120 14.89 -2.64 -13.39
C GLU A 120 15.86 -2.02 -14.41
N SER A 121 16.77 -1.16 -13.92
CA SER A 121 17.89 -0.64 -14.70
C SER A 121 19.23 -1.25 -14.20
N GLN A 122 20.32 -0.48 -14.19
CA GLN A 122 21.56 -0.90 -13.47
C GLN A 122 21.33 -1.05 -11.96
N ARG A 123 20.24 -0.48 -11.43
CA ARG A 123 19.71 -0.64 -10.07
C ARG A 123 18.20 -0.89 -10.16
N VAL A 124 17.63 -1.49 -9.10
CA VAL A 124 16.19 -1.66 -8.96
C VAL A 124 15.64 -0.48 -8.15
N ASP A 125 14.88 0.38 -8.81
CA ASP A 125 14.14 1.45 -8.17
C ASP A 125 12.68 1.01 -8.02
N VAL A 126 12.08 1.30 -6.85
CA VAL A 126 10.71 0.90 -6.53
C VAL A 126 9.92 2.13 -6.10
N ILE A 127 8.76 2.32 -6.71
CA ILE A 127 7.84 3.40 -6.42
C ILE A 127 6.52 2.80 -5.95
N ASN A 128 6.18 3.00 -4.68
CA ASN A 128 4.97 2.46 -4.05
C ASN A 128 3.82 3.45 -4.07
N ASP A 129 2.71 3.13 -4.73
CA ASP A 129 1.46 3.89 -4.60
C ASP A 129 0.55 3.19 -3.59
N PHE A 130 0.22 3.88 -2.50
CA PHE A 130 -0.57 3.34 -1.40
C PHE A 130 -2.02 3.81 -1.50
N ILE A 131 -2.95 2.87 -1.56
CA ILE A 131 -4.37 3.18 -1.72
C ILE A 131 -5.14 2.51 -0.60
N THR A 132 -6.02 3.28 0.04
CA THR A 132 -6.96 2.80 1.06
C THR A 132 -8.36 3.26 0.70
N MET A 133 -9.30 2.31 0.67
CA MET A 133 -10.72 2.55 0.43
C MET A 133 -11.50 2.28 1.72
N ASP A 134 -12.41 3.18 2.07
CA ASP A 134 -13.43 2.92 3.09
C ASP A 134 -14.54 2.09 2.45
N MET A 135 -14.70 0.85 2.92
CA MET A 135 -15.66 -0.11 2.37
C MET A 135 -17.11 0.15 2.81
N GLN A 136 -17.34 1.10 3.72
CA GLN A 136 -18.70 1.54 4.07
C GLN A 136 -19.20 2.64 3.12
N THR A 137 -18.30 3.50 2.63
CA THR A 137 -18.65 4.64 1.76
C THR A 137 -18.23 4.44 0.30
N GLY A 138 -17.32 3.50 0.07
CA GLY A 138 -16.66 3.24 -1.21
C GLY A 138 -15.70 4.35 -1.66
N GLN A 139 -15.36 5.28 -0.78
CA GLN A 139 -14.49 6.42 -1.10
C GLN A 139 -13.03 6.11 -0.77
N ARG A 140 -12.12 6.77 -1.50
CA ARG A 140 -10.69 6.78 -1.15
C ARG A 140 -10.52 7.54 0.17
N VAL A 141 -9.64 7.02 1.02
CA VAL A 141 -9.29 7.59 2.32
C VAL A 141 -7.95 8.28 2.23
N PHE A 142 -7.83 9.46 2.84
CA PHE A 142 -6.59 10.17 3.06
C PHE A 142 -6.18 10.13 4.53
N LEU A 143 -4.91 10.35 4.83
CA LEU A 143 -4.39 10.21 6.20
C LEU A 143 -5.08 11.18 7.17
N ASN A 144 -5.37 12.40 6.72
CA ASN A 144 -6.10 13.41 7.48
C ASN A 144 -7.59 13.10 7.69
N ASP A 145 -8.16 12.14 6.97
CA ASP A 145 -9.51 11.61 7.27
C ASP A 145 -9.47 10.68 8.49
N LEU A 146 -8.34 9.99 8.71
CA LEU A 146 -8.17 9.00 9.78
C LEU A 146 -7.68 9.61 11.08
N ILE A 147 -6.70 10.52 11.02
CA ILE A 147 -6.01 11.07 12.19
C ILE A 147 -6.00 12.60 12.21
N GLU A 148 -5.98 13.15 13.42
CA GLU A 148 -5.70 14.56 13.66
C GLU A 148 -4.19 14.81 13.66
N ILE A 149 -3.69 15.30 12.53
CA ILE A 149 -2.29 15.74 12.40
C ILE A 149 -2.18 17.14 12.97
N ASN A 150 -1.48 17.25 14.10
CA ASN A 150 -1.20 18.51 14.78
C ASN A 150 0.14 18.41 15.53
N GLU A 151 0.57 19.50 16.18
CA GLU A 151 1.81 19.50 16.96
C GLU A 151 1.82 18.49 18.11
N GLU A 152 0.66 18.20 18.72
CA GLU A 152 0.57 17.21 19.79
C GLU A 152 0.86 15.80 19.27
N PHE A 153 0.31 15.44 18.11
CA PHE A 153 0.57 14.17 17.45
C PHE A 153 2.06 14.03 17.07
N ALA A 154 2.65 15.06 16.45
CA ALA A 154 4.07 15.05 16.11
C ALA A 154 4.96 14.86 17.36
N ARG A 155 4.70 15.60 18.45
CA ARG A 155 5.43 15.42 19.73
C ARG A 155 5.20 14.03 20.32
N TYR A 156 3.98 13.50 20.24
CA TYR A 156 3.66 12.18 20.75
C TYR A 156 4.50 11.10 20.06
N LEU A 157 4.61 11.16 18.74
CA LEU A 157 5.45 10.23 17.96
C LEU A 157 6.92 10.31 18.37
N GLN A 158 7.47 11.51 18.55
CA GLN A 158 8.87 11.68 18.98
C GLN A 158 9.11 11.11 20.38
N VAL A 159 8.26 11.46 21.35
CA VAL A 159 8.40 10.97 22.73
C VAL A 159 8.18 9.47 22.85
N ASN A 160 7.34 8.89 21.98
CA ASN A 160 6.97 7.47 22.00
C ASN A 160 7.54 6.69 20.82
N GLN A 161 8.67 7.09 20.26
CA GLN A 161 9.32 6.38 19.15
C GLN A 161 9.58 4.89 19.44
N TYR A 162 9.78 4.53 20.72
CA TYR A 162 9.92 3.13 21.14
C TYR A 162 8.67 2.27 20.90
N LYS A 163 7.50 2.87 20.67
CA LYS A 163 6.27 2.19 20.29
C LYS A 163 6.16 1.95 18.78
N ILE A 164 6.94 2.66 17.97
CA ILE A 164 6.94 2.50 16.51
C ILE A 164 7.49 1.11 16.20
N LYS A 165 6.66 0.30 15.53
CA LYS A 165 7.00 -1.08 15.20
C LYS A 165 7.89 -1.12 13.97
N GLU A 166 8.49 -2.29 13.75
CA GLU A 166 9.24 -2.55 12.53
C GLU A 166 8.34 -2.40 11.28
N PRO A 167 8.93 -1.99 10.15
CA PRO A 167 8.21 -1.88 8.88
C PRO A 167 7.69 -3.25 8.42
N PRO A 168 6.57 -3.27 7.70
CA PRO A 168 6.01 -4.49 7.13
C PRO A 168 6.74 -4.91 5.86
N GLU A 169 7.96 -5.45 6.01
CA GLU A 169 8.85 -5.90 4.92
C GLU A 169 9.28 -4.80 3.91
N PRO A 170 10.49 -4.88 3.32
CA PRO A 170 11.50 -5.92 3.48
C PRO A 170 12.36 -5.73 4.74
N MET A 171 12.91 -6.86 5.22
CA MET A 171 13.65 -7.11 6.47
C MET A 171 14.87 -6.20 6.79
N TRP A 172 15.10 -5.14 6.03
CA TRP A 172 16.30 -4.29 6.12
C TRP A 172 16.00 -2.82 6.42
N GLN A 173 14.74 -2.49 6.67
CA GLN A 173 14.36 -1.15 7.07
C GLN A 173 14.18 -1.09 8.60
N THR A 174 14.88 -0.16 9.24
CA THR A 174 14.67 0.16 10.65
C THR A 174 13.62 1.27 10.77
N PRO A 175 12.86 1.31 11.87
CA PRO A 175 12.05 2.47 12.21
C PRO A 175 12.87 3.78 12.07
N PRO A 176 12.26 4.87 11.60
CA PRO A 176 12.94 6.16 11.49
C PRO A 176 13.33 6.68 12.87
N ASP A 177 14.49 7.34 12.95
CA ASP A 177 14.85 8.12 14.13
C ASP A 177 14.17 9.50 14.06
N LEU A 178 13.03 9.63 14.72
CA LEU A 178 12.21 10.84 14.69
C LEU A 178 12.83 12.00 15.48
N PHE A 179 13.87 11.74 16.28
CA PHE A 179 14.67 12.79 16.94
C PHE A 179 15.57 13.55 15.97
N LEU A 180 15.76 13.05 14.74
CA LEU A 180 16.47 13.76 13.66
C LEU A 180 15.64 14.89 13.03
N PHE A 181 14.41 15.08 13.49
CA PHE A 181 13.50 16.13 13.05
C PHE A 181 13.24 17.09 14.21
N SER A 182 13.21 18.39 13.93
CA SER A 182 12.47 19.28 14.83
C SER A 182 10.97 18.93 14.81
N THR A 183 10.23 19.24 15.87
CA THR A 183 8.77 18.98 15.89
C THR A 183 8.05 19.63 14.72
N SER A 184 8.47 20.84 14.31
CA SER A 184 7.91 21.53 13.14
C SER A 184 8.26 20.82 11.83
N GLU A 185 9.48 20.31 11.67
CA GLU A 185 9.87 19.52 10.50
C GLU A 185 9.05 18.22 10.42
N LEU A 186 8.91 17.49 11.53
CA LEU A 186 8.10 16.27 11.54
C LEU A 186 6.63 16.56 11.23
N LEU A 187 6.08 17.63 11.79
CA LEU A 187 4.71 18.04 11.51
C LEU A 187 4.51 18.36 10.02
N GLU A 188 5.45 19.08 9.40
CA GLU A 188 5.42 19.37 7.97
C GLU A 188 5.44 18.07 7.13
N GLU A 189 6.31 17.12 7.48
CA GLU A 189 6.36 15.81 6.81
C GLU A 189 5.07 15.02 6.97
N LEU A 190 4.44 15.04 8.15
CA LEU A 190 3.15 14.38 8.37
C LEU A 190 2.02 15.05 7.57
N TYR A 191 2.01 16.38 7.45
CA TYR A 191 1.02 17.07 6.62
C TYR A 191 1.14 16.69 5.16
N LYS A 192 2.37 16.65 4.63
CA LYS A 192 2.69 16.17 3.29
C LYS A 192 2.16 14.76 3.02
N CYS A 193 2.14 13.89 4.03
CA CYS A 193 1.56 12.54 3.92
C CYS A 193 0.03 12.52 3.70
N SER A 194 -0.65 13.64 3.92
CA SER A 194 -2.10 13.80 3.76
C SER A 194 -2.51 14.60 2.53
N TYR A 195 -1.54 15.08 1.77
CA TYR A 195 -1.81 15.89 0.60
C TYR A 195 -2.32 15.01 -0.53
N THR A 196 -3.34 15.50 -1.21
CA THR A 196 -3.73 14.99 -2.53
C THR A 196 -2.64 15.31 -3.55
N GLU A 197 -2.62 14.58 -4.66
CA GLU A 197 -1.68 14.82 -5.76
C GLU A 197 -1.80 16.27 -6.28
N GLU A 198 -3.02 16.81 -6.34
CA GLU A 198 -3.31 18.19 -6.74
C GLU A 198 -2.71 19.22 -5.77
N GLN A 199 -2.83 18.99 -4.45
CA GLN A 199 -2.29 19.90 -3.43
C GLN A 199 -0.77 19.98 -3.47
N TRP A 200 -0.08 18.86 -3.73
CA TRP A 200 1.38 18.85 -3.91
C TRP A 200 1.83 19.74 -5.07
N ILE A 201 1.06 19.74 -6.17
CA ILE A 201 1.34 20.57 -7.36
C ILE A 201 1.04 22.04 -7.08
N GLU A 202 -0.11 22.34 -6.47
CA GLU A 202 -0.51 23.71 -6.14
C GLU A 202 0.49 24.38 -5.19
N ASP A 203 1.03 23.64 -4.21
CA ASP A 203 2.02 24.13 -3.25
C ASP A 203 3.45 24.22 -3.84
N GLY A 204 3.63 23.88 -5.13
CA GLY A 204 4.87 24.11 -5.87
C GLY A 204 6.01 23.16 -5.48
N TYR A 205 5.68 22.03 -4.85
CA TYR A 205 6.67 21.00 -4.50
C TYR A 205 7.16 20.20 -5.72
N CYS A 206 6.47 20.28 -6.88
CA CYS A 206 6.89 19.64 -8.13
C CYS A 206 6.32 20.31 -9.40
N SER A 207 6.89 19.97 -10.56
CA SER A 207 6.40 20.32 -11.90
C SER A 207 5.86 19.09 -12.65
N LEU A 208 4.83 19.26 -13.48
CA LEU A 208 4.16 18.22 -14.28
C LEU A 208 5.02 17.56 -15.38
N ASP A 209 6.28 17.97 -15.55
CA ASP A 209 7.09 17.66 -16.74
C ASP A 209 7.84 16.31 -16.68
N ASP A 210 7.78 15.55 -15.58
CA ASP A 210 8.52 14.29 -15.43
C ASP A 210 7.61 13.05 -15.57
N SER A 211 7.98 12.11 -16.45
CA SER A 211 7.24 10.86 -16.74
C SER A 211 7.10 9.89 -15.56
N ILE A 212 7.89 10.09 -14.51
CA ILE A 212 7.82 9.37 -13.23
C ILE A 212 7.19 10.26 -12.15
N GLY A 213 7.16 11.59 -12.37
CA GLY A 213 6.67 12.58 -11.41
C GLY A 213 5.28 12.25 -10.90
N SER A 214 4.40 11.76 -11.78
CA SER A 214 3.03 11.38 -11.45
C SER A 214 2.92 10.28 -10.36
N LEU A 215 3.92 9.40 -10.22
CA LEU A 215 3.99 8.40 -9.15
C LEU A 215 4.80 8.81 -7.93
N ILE A 216 5.43 9.99 -7.95
CA ILE A 216 6.12 10.55 -6.78
C ILE A 216 5.11 11.07 -5.74
N PHE A 217 3.87 11.34 -6.16
CA PHE A 217 2.81 11.97 -5.34
C PHE A 217 2.02 11.00 -4.46
N LYS A 218 2.73 10.02 -3.90
CA LYS A 218 2.15 8.91 -3.17
C LYS A 218 1.39 9.42 -1.95
N ASN A 219 0.20 8.87 -1.74
CA ASN A 219 -0.32 8.79 -0.38
C ASN A 219 0.73 8.11 0.49
N SER A 220 1.22 8.81 1.50
CA SER A 220 2.29 8.27 2.33
C SER A 220 1.74 7.49 3.51
N PHE A 221 0.72 6.66 3.29
CA PHE A 221 0.18 5.80 4.33
C PHE A 221 -0.63 4.62 3.77
N PHE A 222 -0.77 3.58 4.57
CA PHE A 222 -1.72 2.49 4.36
C PHE A 222 -2.19 1.93 5.70
N VAL A 223 -3.27 1.17 5.67
CA VAL A 223 -3.80 0.51 6.86
C VAL A 223 -3.58 -0.99 6.79
N ARG A 224 -3.50 -1.60 7.97
CA ARG A 224 -3.50 -3.04 8.21
C ARG A 224 -4.43 -3.32 9.41
N GLU A 225 -4.73 -4.58 9.65
CA GLU A 225 -5.52 -4.98 10.82
C GLU A 225 -4.88 -4.45 12.12
N GLY A 226 -5.61 -3.60 12.85
CA GLY A 226 -5.12 -3.00 14.09
C GLY A 226 -3.98 -1.98 13.95
N GLN A 227 -3.58 -1.59 12.72
CA GLN A 227 -2.40 -0.75 12.51
C GLN A 227 -2.57 0.33 11.43
N LEU A 228 -1.92 1.48 11.68
CA LEU A 228 -1.67 2.55 10.71
C LEU A 228 -0.18 2.58 10.39
N VAL A 229 0.15 2.63 9.10
CA VAL A 229 1.53 2.76 8.65
C VAL A 229 1.66 4.04 7.84
N ILE A 230 2.50 4.97 8.29
CA ILE A 230 2.79 6.24 7.61
C ILE A 230 4.20 6.15 7.03
N THR A 231 4.40 6.56 5.78
CA THR A 231 5.71 6.66 5.14
C THR A 231 6.22 8.09 5.19
N ILE A 232 7.52 8.28 5.43
CA ILE A 232 8.19 9.60 5.40
C ILE A 232 9.46 9.49 4.55
N GLU A 233 9.92 10.59 3.95
CA GLU A 233 10.97 10.55 2.92
C GLU A 233 12.36 11.05 3.34
N LYS A 234 12.53 11.65 4.53
CA LYS A 234 13.83 12.20 4.96
C LYS A 234 14.89 11.08 5.10
N GLY A 235 15.82 11.03 4.14
CA GLY A 235 16.87 10.02 4.08
C GLY A 235 16.44 8.70 3.41
N GLY A 236 15.37 8.73 2.61
CA GLY A 236 14.75 7.58 1.95
C GLY A 236 13.41 7.23 2.59
N GLU A 237 12.63 6.38 1.91
CA GLU A 237 11.34 5.90 2.42
C GLU A 237 11.55 5.17 3.76
N LYS A 238 10.89 5.67 4.82
CA LYS A 238 10.87 5.09 6.16
C LYS A 238 9.43 4.94 6.64
N TYR A 239 9.18 3.95 7.48
CA TYR A 239 7.84 3.61 7.93
C TYR A 239 7.68 3.89 9.43
N ILE A 240 6.64 4.64 9.76
CA ILE A 240 6.11 4.82 11.10
C ILE A 240 4.91 3.88 11.24
N THR A 241 5.14 2.68 11.77
CA THR A 241 4.09 1.70 12.05
C THR A 241 3.54 1.89 13.46
N LEU A 242 2.23 2.12 13.57
CA LEU A 242 1.53 2.46 14.82
C LEU A 242 0.39 1.47 15.06
N ASP A 243 0.29 0.94 16.28
CA ASP A 243 -0.89 0.21 16.72
C ASP A 243 -2.02 1.22 16.97
N ILE A 244 -3.24 0.95 16.48
CA ILE A 244 -4.38 1.88 16.59
C ILE A 244 -4.72 2.17 18.06
N ALA A 245 -4.62 1.17 18.93
CA ALA A 245 -4.81 1.33 20.37
C ALA A 245 -3.84 2.34 21.02
N ASP A 246 -2.64 2.53 20.45
CA ASP A 246 -1.66 3.49 20.95
C ASP A 246 -1.92 4.93 20.49
N ILE A 247 -2.77 5.13 19.47
CA ILE A 247 -3.07 6.45 18.89
C ILE A 247 -4.56 6.81 18.91
N ASP A 248 -5.39 6.03 19.60
CA ASP A 248 -6.86 6.18 19.67
C ASP A 248 -7.33 7.63 19.89
N ARG A 249 -6.69 8.34 20.82
CA ARG A 249 -7.01 9.76 21.13
C ARG A 249 -6.81 10.74 19.97
N PHE A 250 -6.10 10.34 18.92
CA PHE A 250 -5.83 11.14 17.72
C PHE A 250 -6.69 10.70 16.53
N LEU A 251 -7.46 9.62 16.65
CA LEU A 251 -8.32 9.15 15.58
C LEU A 251 -9.53 10.07 15.41
N LYS A 252 -9.92 10.31 14.16
CA LYS A 252 -11.16 10.99 13.77
C LYS A 252 -12.29 10.01 13.46
N VAL A 253 -11.96 8.74 13.41
CA VAL A 253 -12.83 7.63 13.03
C VAL A 253 -12.78 6.56 14.11
N GLU A 254 -13.75 5.65 14.10
CA GLU A 254 -13.73 4.48 14.97
C GLU A 254 -12.47 3.62 14.69
N PRO A 255 -11.83 3.07 15.73
CA PRO A 255 -10.72 2.12 15.60
C PRO A 255 -11.04 0.94 14.66
N TRP A 256 -10.00 0.41 14.02
CA TRP A 256 -10.04 -0.75 13.13
C TRP A 256 -8.89 -1.72 13.43
#